data_AF-A0A4Q3R7E5-F1
#
_entry.id   AF-A0A4Q3R7E5-F1
#
_cell.length_a   1.000
_cell.length_b   1.000
_cell.length_c   1.000
_cell.angle_alpha   90.00
_cell.angle_beta   90.00
_cell.angle_gamma   90.00
#
_symmetry.space_group_name_H-M   'P 1'
#
loop_
_entity.id
_entity.type
_entity.pdbx_description
1 polymer ?
#
loop_
_entity_poly.entity_id
_entity_poly.type
_entity_poly.pdbx_seq_one_letter_code
_entity_poly.pdbx_strand_id
1 'polypeptide(L)' 'MGRFTGLIGVVLILGIAFLLSNNRKAINYRLVAVGLALQLGLAIFILKVPLGQAIFGKLGAGITKLLAFSDKG' A
#
# COMPACT_ATOMS: atom_id res chain seq x y z
N MET A 1 20.81 -7.18 5.76
CA MET A 1 20.94 -6.08 4.77
C MET A 1 19.67 -5.79 3.96
N GLY A 2 18.66 -6.68 3.88
CA GLY A 2 17.43 -6.45 3.09
C GLY A 2 16.29 -5.65 3.75
N ARG A 3 16.47 -5.07 4.95
CA ARG A 3 15.38 -4.38 5.68
C ARG A 3 15.27 -2.90 5.32
N PHE A 4 16.38 -2.29 4.89
CA PHE A 4 16.44 -0.86 4.59
C PHE A 4 16.02 -0.52 3.16
N THR A 5 16.00 -1.50 2.26
CA THR A 5 15.61 -1.30 0.85
C THR A 5 14.18 -0.78 0.71
N GLY A 6 13.25 -1.25 1.53
CA GLY A 6 11.87 -0.73 1.56
C GLY A 6 11.82 0.75 1.98
N LEU A 7 12.58 1.13 3.01
CA LEU A 7 12.65 2.52 3.46
C LEU A 7 13.30 3.43 2.42
N ILE A 8 14.40 2.96 1.81
CA ILE A 8 15.08 3.66 0.71
C ILE A 8 14.11 3.87 -0.46
N GLY A 9 13.33 2.85 -0.83
CA GLY A 9 12.32 2.96 -1.89
C GLY A 9 11.27 4.04 -1.61
N VAL A 10 10.74 4.10 -0.38
CA VAL A 10 9.76 5.15 0.00
C VAL A 10 10.37 6.54 -0.10
N VAL A 11 11.58 6.74 0.41
CA VAL A 11 12.28 8.04 0.33
C VAL A 11 12.55 8.43 -1.12
N LEU A 12 12.95 7.48 -1.96
CA LEU A 12 13.28 7.72 -3.36
C LEU A 12 12.03 8.10 -4.17
N ILE A 13 10.91 7.40 -3.96
CA ILE A 13 9.62 7.72 -4.59
C ILE A 13 9.14 9.11 -4.19
N LEU A 14 9.17 9.44 -2.88
CA LEU A 14 8.78 10.76 -2.39
C LEU A 14 9.71 11.86 -2.91
N GLY A 15 11.01 11.58 -2.99
CA GLY A 15 12.00 12.49 -3.55
C GLY A 15 11.75 12.79 -5.03
N ILE A 16 11.50 11.77 -5.85
CA ILE A 16 11.14 11.95 -7.27
C ILE A 16 9.83 12.72 -7.40
N ALA A 17 8.80 12.37 -6.62
CA ALA A 17 7.52 13.07 -6.64
C ALA A 17 7.67 14.56 -6.28
N PHE A 18 8.55 14.88 -5.31
CA PHE A 18 8.87 16.26 -4.96
C PHE A 18 9.65 16.98 -6.07
N LEU A 19 10.61 16.31 -6.71
CA LEU A 19 11.40 16.89 -7.80
C LEU A 19 10.56 17.21 -9.03
N LEU A 20 9.63 16.31 -9.38
CA LEU A 20 8.69 16.48 -10.50
C LEU A 20 7.50 17.38 -10.16
N SER A 21 7.34 17.80 -8.91
CA SER A 21 6.22 18.67 -8.52
C SER A 21 6.35 20.07 -9.12
N ASN A 22 5.32 20.48 -9.83
CA ASN A 22 5.23 21.78 -10.49
C ASN A 22 5.13 22.95 -9.50
N ASN A 23 4.57 22.72 -8.30
CA ASN A 23 4.47 23.74 -7.25
C ASN A 23 4.79 23.14 -5.88
N ARG A 24 6.10 23.08 -5.58
CA ARG A 24 6.64 22.50 -4.34
C ARG A 24 6.14 23.19 -3.06
N LYS A 25 5.73 24.46 -3.15
CA LYS A 25 5.20 25.23 -2.01
C LYS A 25 3.73 24.90 -1.72
N ALA A 26 2.97 24.47 -2.73
CA ALA A 26 1.57 24.08 -2.58
C ALA A 26 1.38 22.63 -2.12
N ILE A 27 2.48 21.89 -1.88
CA ILE A 27 2.40 20.52 -1.39
C ILE A 27 1.80 20.54 0.03
N ASN A 28 0.64 19.91 0.17
CA ASN A 28 0.00 19.74 1.47
C ASN A 28 0.65 18.58 2.23
N TYR A 29 1.63 18.89 3.09
CA TYR A 29 2.35 17.89 3.89
C TYR A 29 1.43 17.09 4.83
N ARG A 30 0.31 17.67 5.28
CA ARG A 30 -0.69 16.93 6.08
C ARG A 30 -1.33 15.82 5.27
N LEU A 31 -1.69 16.10 4.01
CA LEU A 31 -2.27 15.10 3.11
C LEU A 31 -1.26 13.98 2.82
N VAL A 32 -0.01 14.34 2.53
CA VAL A 32 1.06 13.36 2.28
C VAL A 32 1.28 12.47 3.52
N ALA A 33 1.41 13.07 4.71
CA ALA A 33 1.61 12.32 5.94
C ALA A 33 0.42 11.40 6.28
N VAL A 34 -0.82 11.87 6.12
CA VAL A 34 -2.02 11.05 6.33
C VAL A 34 -2.07 9.90 5.33
N GLY A 35 -1.76 10.15 4.05
CA GLY A 35 -1.70 9.11 3.03
C GLY A 35 -0.68 8.02 3.35
N LEU A 36 0.54 8.41 3.74
CA LEU A 36 1.59 7.48 4.16
C LEU A 36 1.21 6.69 5.42
N ALA A 37 0.61 7.36 6.42
CA ALA A 37 0.15 6.72 7.63
C ALA A 37 -0.96 5.69 7.35
N LEU A 38 -1.92 6.04 6.49
CA LEU A 38 -2.99 5.13 6.09
C LEU A 38 -2.43 3.92 5.33
N GLN A 39 -1.49 4.14 4.40
CA GLN A 39 -0.87 3.08 3.62
C GLN A 39 -0.10 2.09 4.52
N LEU A 40 0.71 2.61 5.45
CA LEU A 40 1.44 1.77 6.41
C LEU A 40 0.48 1.09 7.39
N GLY A 41 -0.53 1.80 7.87
CA GLY A 41 -1.55 1.27 8.77
C GLY A 41 -2.31 0.10 8.14
N LEU A 42 -2.76 0.25 6.90
CA LEU A 42 -3.40 -0.82 6.14
C LEU A 42 -2.43 -1.98 5.87
N ALA A 43 -1.19 -1.70 5.47
CA ALA A 43 -0.20 -2.75 5.24
C ALA A 43 0.04 -3.59 6.51
N ILE A 44 0.20 -2.95 7.67
CA ILE A 44 0.35 -3.64 8.95
C ILE A 44 -0.93 -4.40 9.31
N PHE A 45 -2.10 -3.79 9.13
CA PHE A 45 -3.38 -4.43 9.40
C PHE A 45 -3.56 -5.71 8.58
N ILE A 46 -3.31 -5.65 7.27
CA ILE A 46 -3.49 -6.79 6.37
C ILE A 46 -2.40 -7.85 6.59
N LEU A 47 -1.14 -7.45 6.77
CA LEU A 47 -0.01 -8.38 6.77
C LEU A 47 0.38 -8.90 8.16
N LYS A 48 0.06 -8.20 9.25
CA LYS A 48 0.47 -8.58 10.61
C LYS A 48 -0.66 -8.80 11.59
N VAL A 49 -1.82 -8.17 11.41
CA VAL A 49 -2.94 -8.33 12.37
C VAL A 49 -3.72 -9.58 11.99
N PRO A 50 -3.91 -10.55 12.92
CA PRO A 50 -4.62 -11.82 12.61
C PRO A 50 -6.03 -11.60 12.06
N LEU A 51 -6.74 -10.60 12.58
CA LEU A 51 -8.07 -10.23 12.09
C LEU A 51 -8.01 -9.74 10.63
N GLY A 52 -7.04 -8.88 10.30
CA GLY A 52 -6.86 -8.38 8.94
C GLY A 52 -6.51 -9.50 7.96
N GLN A 53 -5.58 -10.39 8.34
CA GLN A 53 -5.24 -11.57 7.55
C GLN A 53 -6.46 -12.48 7.32
N ALA A 54 -7.29 -12.70 8.34
CA ALA A 54 -8.49 -13.54 8.22
C ALA A 54 -9.55 -12.93 7.28
N ILE A 55 -9.80 -11.63 7.38
CA ILE A 55 -10.75 -10.92 6.51
C ILE A 55 -10.27 -10.97 5.06
N PHE A 56 -9.03 -10.57 4.81
CA PHE A 56 -8.48 -10.51 3.46
C PHE A 56 -8.21 -11.89 2.86
N GLY A 57 -7.93 -12.90 3.69
CA GLY A 57 -7.86 -14.30 3.26
C GLY A 57 -9.21 -14.82 2.76
N LYS A 58 -10.31 -14.51 3.46
CA LYS A 58 -11.67 -14.86 3.00
C LYS A 58 -12.04 -14.15 1.70
N LEU A 59 -11.70 -12.87 1.58
CA LEU A 59 -11.91 -12.11 0.34
C LEU A 59 -11.12 -12.72 -0.82
N GLY A 60 -9.84 -13.06 -0.60
CA GLY A 60 -8.99 -13.71 -1.61
C GLY A 60 -9.55 -15.06 -2.07
N ALA A 61 -10.04 -15.88 -1.14
CA ALA A 61 -10.70 -17.15 -1.48
C ALA A 61 -11.99 -16.93 -2.30
N GLY A 62 -12.78 -15.90 -1.97
CA GLY A 62 -13.96 -15.51 -2.74
C GLY A 62 -13.63 -15.10 -4.17
N ILE A 63 -12.61 -14.25 -4.35
CA ILE A 63 -12.14 -13.82 -5.69
C ILE A 63 -11.61 -15.03 -6.47
N THR A 64 -10.82 -15.90 -5.84
CA THR A 64 -10.28 -17.11 -6.50
C THR A 64 -11.41 -18.01 -6.99
N LYS A 65 -12.49 -18.15 -6.20
CA LYS A 65 -13.67 -18.91 -6.60
C LYS A 65 -14.38 -18.28 -7.80
N LEU A 66 -14.49 -16.95 -7.86
CA LEU A 66 -15.06 -16.23 -9.01
C LEU A 66 -14.21 -16.41 -10.28
N LEU A 67 -12.89 -16.31 -10.16
CA LEU A 67 -11.96 -16.56 -11.27
C LEU A 67 -12.10 -18.00 -11.78
N ALA A 68 -12.17 -18.98 -10.87
CA ALA A 68 -12.36 -20.38 -11.24
C ALA A 68 -13.70 -20.68 -11.95
N PHE A 69 -14.73 -19.85 -11.75
CA PHE A 69 -15.97 -19.92 -12.53
C PHE A 69 -15.82 -19.31 -13.92
N SER A 70 -14.95 -18.30 -14.08
CA SER A 70 -14.67 -17.67 -15.37
C SER A 70 -13.72 -18.49 -16.24
N ASP A 71 -12.74 -19.17 -15.64
CA ASP A 71 -11.77 -20.03 -16.36
C ASP A 71 -12.36 -21.36 -16.84
N LYS A 72 -13.51 -21.77 -16.31
CA LYS A 72 -14.18 -23.04 -16.67
C LYS A 72 -15.34 -22.88 -17.65
N GLY A 73 -15.64 -21.67 -18.09
CA GLY A 73 -16.63 -21.35 -19.13
C GLY A 73 -15.96 -20.82 -20.37
#